data_AF-A0A183C295-F1
#
_entry.id   AF-A0A183C295-F1
#
_cell.length_a   1.000
_cell.length_b   1.000
_cell.length_c   1.000
_cell.angle_alpha   90.00
_cell.angle_beta   90.00
_cell.angle_gamma   90.00
#
_symmetry.space_group_name_H-M   'P 1'
#
loop_
_entity.id
_entity.type
_entity.pdbx_description
1 polymer ?
#
loop_
_entity_poly.entity_id
_entity_poly.type
_entity_poly.pdbx_seq_one_letter_code
_entity_poly.pdbx_strand_id
1 'polypeptide(L)'
;MPKLIAEYTGPYKGHYPVLAKQPIPNGDVGIFYFEMKVISEFSHVYIGLGSKSMPLNQWPGRHVGTYAYGNREFWGHEAAGCSYNDPSTRRPYIGGKFSFEQDDVVGCGVNLKTSEIIYTLNGKPLKTTDLLVSSTADLFPCVWMYCPGNKIEANFGPTFLCDEKARGNISEFK
;
A
#
# COMPACT_ATOMS: atom_id res chain seq x y z
N MET A 1 -18.59 11.74 -4.84
CA MET A 1 -18.08 10.36 -5.01
C MET A 1 -18.19 9.63 -3.68
N PRO A 2 -18.59 8.35 -3.65
CA PRO A 2 -18.72 7.62 -2.39
C PRO A 2 -17.35 7.46 -1.74
N LYS A 3 -17.22 7.92 -0.50
CA LYS A 3 -16.05 7.71 0.36
C LYS A 3 -16.17 6.34 1.00
N LEU A 4 -15.21 5.45 0.76
CA LEU A 4 -15.20 4.13 1.39
C LEU A 4 -14.39 4.21 2.68
N ILE A 5 -15.03 3.88 3.81
CA ILE A 5 -14.39 3.91 5.11
C ILE A 5 -14.09 2.48 5.53
N ALA A 6 -12.85 2.22 5.95
CA ALA A 6 -12.50 1.01 6.67
C ALA A 6 -12.09 1.39 8.09
N GLU A 7 -12.63 0.69 9.08
CA GLU A 7 -12.38 0.92 10.49
C GLU A 7 -12.14 -0.42 11.18
N TYR A 8 -11.09 -0.50 11.98
CA TYR A 8 -10.86 -1.65 12.84
C TYR A 8 -11.58 -1.46 14.17
N THR A 9 -12.67 -2.22 14.35
CA THR A 9 -13.55 -2.16 15.52
C THR A 9 -13.29 -3.28 16.55
N GLY A 10 -12.26 -4.09 16.34
CA GLY A 10 -11.92 -5.19 17.24
C GLY A 10 -11.29 -4.69 18.55
N PRO A 11 -11.41 -5.44 19.65
CA PRO A 11 -10.94 -5.00 20.97
C PRO A 11 -9.43 -5.18 21.18
N TYR A 12 -8.75 -5.96 20.31
CA TYR A 12 -7.36 -6.36 20.52
C TYR A 12 -6.43 -5.80 19.45
N LYS A 13 -5.16 -5.62 19.81
CA LYS A 13 -4.13 -5.27 18.84
C LYS A 13 -3.75 -6.49 18.00
N GLY A 14 -3.60 -6.32 16.70
CA GLY A 14 -3.28 -7.41 15.77
C GLY A 14 -3.31 -6.94 14.33
N HIS A 15 -2.68 -7.66 13.40
CA HIS A 15 -2.63 -7.21 12.00
C HIS A 15 -3.85 -7.70 11.26
N TYR A 16 -4.79 -6.79 10.98
CA TYR A 16 -6.03 -7.09 10.29
C TYR A 16 -6.02 -6.41 8.92
N PRO A 17 -5.78 -7.17 7.84
CA PRO A 17 -5.91 -6.66 6.50
C PRO A 17 -7.37 -6.50 6.09
N VAL A 18 -7.65 -5.44 5.35
CA VAL A 18 -8.89 -5.24 4.60
C VAL A 18 -8.51 -5.07 3.14
N LEU A 19 -9.01 -5.96 2.28
CA LEU A 19 -8.80 -5.88 0.84
C LEU A 19 -9.99 -5.19 0.16
N ALA A 20 -9.72 -4.51 -0.94
CA ALA A 20 -10.76 -4.09 -1.86
C ALA A 20 -11.48 -5.29 -2.48
N LYS A 21 -12.68 -5.07 -3.01
CA LYS A 21 -13.53 -6.12 -3.59
C LYS A 21 -12.94 -6.72 -4.87
N GLN A 22 -12.28 -5.90 -5.68
CA GLN A 22 -11.73 -6.26 -6.98
C GLN A 22 -10.20 -6.17 -6.97
N PRO A 23 -9.51 -7.04 -7.72
CA PRO A 23 -8.07 -6.95 -7.87
C PRO A 23 -7.70 -5.76 -8.75
N ILE A 24 -6.41 -5.46 -8.78
CA ILE A 24 -5.79 -4.65 -9.83
C ILE A 24 -6.16 -5.27 -11.20
N PRO A 25 -6.60 -4.47 -12.18
CA PRO A 25 -6.89 -4.97 -13.52
C PRO A 25 -5.67 -5.65 -14.14
N ASN A 26 -5.91 -6.81 -14.76
CA ASN A 26 -4.90 -7.46 -15.59
C ASN A 26 -4.74 -6.69 -16.91
N GLY A 27 -3.50 -6.35 -17.26
CA GLY A 27 -3.16 -5.65 -18.50
C GLY A 27 -1.72 -5.13 -18.48
N ASP A 28 -1.22 -4.68 -19.63
CA ASP A 28 0.18 -4.25 -19.79
C ASP A 28 0.29 -2.74 -20.09
N VAL A 29 -0.77 -1.97 -19.84
CA VAL A 29 -0.86 -0.56 -20.20
C VAL A 29 -1.47 0.25 -19.07
N GLY A 30 -0.83 1.38 -18.75
CA GLY A 30 -1.31 2.36 -17.78
C GLY A 30 -0.84 2.10 -16.35
N ILE A 31 -1.42 2.89 -15.43
CA ILE A 31 -1.25 2.73 -13.99
C ILE A 31 -2.58 2.43 -13.37
N PHE A 32 -2.58 1.43 -12.49
CA PHE A 32 -3.61 1.34 -11.46
C PHE A 32 -3.14 2.09 -10.20
N TYR A 33 -3.97 2.97 -9.64
CA TYR A 33 -3.62 3.78 -8.47
C TYR A 33 -4.83 4.09 -7.59
N PHE A 34 -4.57 4.20 -6.30
CA PHE A 34 -5.57 4.58 -5.30
C PHE A 34 -4.90 5.37 -4.18
N GLU A 35 -5.73 6.14 -3.47
CA GLU A 35 -5.30 6.89 -2.28
C GLU A 35 -6.08 6.43 -1.05
N MET A 36 -5.43 6.48 0.10
CA MET A 36 -6.05 6.26 1.39
C MET A 36 -5.64 7.39 2.33
N LYS A 37 -6.64 8.11 2.83
CA LYS A 37 -6.47 9.12 3.87
C LYS A 37 -6.51 8.45 5.23
N VAL A 38 -5.50 8.70 6.07
CA VAL A 38 -5.49 8.25 7.45
C VAL A 38 -6.42 9.13 8.28
N ILE A 39 -7.43 8.54 8.93
CA ILE A 39 -8.44 9.29 9.69
C ILE A 39 -8.15 9.27 11.19
N SER A 40 -7.51 8.22 11.71
CA SER A 40 -7.23 8.06 13.14
C SER A 40 -5.79 8.44 13.51
N GLU A 41 -5.58 9.02 14.69
CA GLU A 41 -4.25 9.37 15.25
C GLU A 41 -3.32 8.17 15.49
N PHE A 42 -3.85 6.94 15.58
CA PHE A 42 -3.05 5.79 15.99
C PHE A 42 -2.07 5.32 14.91
N SER A 43 -0.81 5.17 15.31
CA SER A 43 0.27 4.57 14.51
C SER A 43 -0.03 3.09 14.16
N HIS A 44 0.72 2.56 13.18
CA HIS A 44 0.65 1.17 12.69
C HIS A 44 -0.46 0.85 11.66
N VAL A 45 -0.72 1.80 10.77
CA VAL A 45 -1.43 1.56 9.51
C VAL A 45 -0.40 1.27 8.41
N TYR A 46 -0.69 0.30 7.55
CA TYR A 46 0.12 -0.04 6.38
C TYR A 46 -0.77 -0.04 5.15
N ILE A 47 -0.37 0.64 4.09
CA ILE A 47 -1.19 0.83 2.88
C ILE A 47 -0.44 0.28 1.68
N GLY A 48 -1.09 -0.56 0.89
CA GLY A 48 -0.48 -1.14 -0.31
C GLY A 48 -1.32 -2.24 -0.93
N LEU A 49 -0.69 -3.37 -1.25
CA LEU A 49 -1.25 -4.44 -2.07
C LEU A 49 -1.14 -5.80 -1.37
N GLY A 50 -2.20 -6.59 -1.40
CA GLY A 50 -2.23 -7.93 -0.83
C GLY A 50 -2.95 -8.94 -1.74
N SER A 51 -2.55 -10.20 -1.68
CA SER A 51 -3.26 -11.29 -2.35
C SER A 51 -4.38 -11.86 -1.47
N LYS A 52 -5.41 -12.47 -2.08
CA LYS A 52 -6.47 -13.18 -1.33
C LYS A 52 -5.98 -14.40 -0.56
N SER A 53 -4.84 -14.98 -0.96
CA SER A 53 -4.25 -16.13 -0.29
C SER A 53 -3.50 -15.76 0.99
N MET A 54 -3.27 -14.46 1.25
CA MET A 54 -2.54 -14.05 2.44
C MET A 54 -3.34 -14.35 3.73
N PRO A 55 -2.67 -14.76 4.82
CA PRO A 55 -3.32 -14.91 6.12
C PRO A 55 -3.85 -13.57 6.66
N LEU A 56 -5.09 -13.57 7.17
CA LEU A 56 -5.77 -12.37 7.68
C LEU A 56 -5.30 -11.90 9.07
N ASN A 57 -4.23 -12.48 9.60
CA ASN A 57 -3.66 -12.15 10.92
C ASN A 57 -2.15 -11.89 10.85
N GLN A 58 -1.63 -11.53 9.67
CA GLN A 58 -0.21 -11.35 9.44
C GLN A 58 0.15 -9.94 8.94
N TRP A 59 1.39 -9.57 9.23
CA TRP A 59 1.98 -8.31 8.79
C TRP A 59 2.28 -8.30 7.28
N PRO A 60 2.22 -7.12 6.62
CA PRO A 60 2.52 -7.01 5.19
C PRO A 60 3.99 -7.30 4.88
N GLY A 61 4.31 -8.17 3.93
CA GLY A 61 5.67 -8.61 3.59
C GLY A 61 6.08 -9.94 4.22
N ARG A 62 5.22 -10.55 5.05
CA ARG A 62 5.45 -11.92 5.56
C ARG A 62 4.99 -12.99 4.57
N HIS A 63 4.00 -12.67 3.75
CA HIS A 63 3.46 -13.55 2.72
C HIS A 63 3.82 -13.00 1.35
N VAL A 64 4.23 -13.87 0.42
CA VAL A 64 4.48 -13.46 -0.98
C VAL A 64 3.21 -12.84 -1.56
N GLY A 65 3.35 -11.74 -2.31
CA GLY A 65 2.19 -10.98 -2.79
C GLY A 65 1.59 -10.04 -1.75
N THR A 66 2.39 -9.61 -0.76
CA THR A 66 2.02 -8.51 0.13
C THR A 66 3.10 -7.43 0.12
N TYR A 67 2.71 -6.22 -0.25
CA TYR A 67 3.59 -5.05 -0.37
C TYR A 67 2.91 -3.87 0.30
N ALA A 68 3.61 -3.13 1.16
CA ALA A 68 2.98 -1.99 1.81
C ALA A 68 3.96 -0.87 2.14
N TYR A 69 3.46 0.36 2.14
CA TYR A 69 4.10 1.48 2.81
C TYR A 69 3.54 1.58 4.23
N GLY A 70 4.43 1.39 5.21
CA GLY A 70 4.16 1.66 6.62
C GLY A 70 4.78 2.99 7.06
N ASN A 71 4.69 3.28 8.34
CA ASN A 71 5.26 4.50 8.90
C ASN A 71 6.80 4.37 9.04
N ARG A 72 7.53 4.84 8.00
CA ARG A 72 9.01 4.85 7.81
C ARG A 72 9.63 3.70 7.02
N GLU A 73 8.85 2.69 6.63
CA GLU A 73 9.37 1.56 5.84
C GLU A 73 8.46 1.17 4.67
N PHE A 74 9.08 0.70 3.58
CA PHE A 74 8.40 -0.12 2.58
C PHE A 74 8.61 -1.59 2.90
N TRP A 75 7.53 -2.37 2.92
CA TRP A 75 7.52 -3.79 3.27
C TRP A 75 7.23 -4.66 2.07
N GLY A 76 7.79 -5.88 2.06
CA GLY A 76 7.53 -6.89 1.03
C GLY A 76 8.39 -6.77 -0.23
N HIS A 77 9.30 -5.80 -0.28
CA HIS A 77 10.15 -5.52 -1.43
C HIS A 77 11.53 -6.18 -1.28
N GLU A 78 11.73 -7.31 -1.96
CA GLU A 78 13.07 -7.93 -2.11
C GLU A 78 13.87 -7.19 -3.18
N ALA A 79 14.43 -6.03 -2.80
CA ALA A 79 15.21 -5.18 -3.68
C ALA A 79 16.61 -4.90 -3.10
N ALA A 80 17.50 -4.34 -3.92
CA ALA A 80 18.82 -3.94 -3.48
C ALA A 80 18.73 -2.96 -2.28
N GLY A 81 19.46 -3.27 -1.20
CA GLY A 81 19.44 -2.47 0.02
C GLY A 81 18.27 -2.75 0.97
N CYS A 82 17.44 -3.75 0.71
CA CYS A 82 16.48 -4.21 1.71
C CYS A 82 17.19 -4.86 2.91
N SER A 83 16.54 -4.75 4.07
CA SER A 83 16.90 -5.41 5.32
C SER A 83 15.82 -6.41 5.70
N TYR A 84 16.11 -7.27 6.68
CA TYR A 84 15.17 -8.27 7.19
C TYR A 84 14.89 -8.00 8.66
N ASN A 85 13.62 -7.97 9.04
CA ASN A 85 13.20 -7.55 10.38
C ASN A 85 13.52 -8.58 11.48
N ASP A 86 13.57 -9.87 11.15
CA ASP A 86 13.82 -10.95 12.09
C ASP A 86 14.44 -12.17 11.38
N PRO A 87 15.39 -12.91 12.01
CA PRO A 87 16.07 -14.05 11.41
C PRO A 87 15.16 -15.22 11.03
N SER A 88 14.04 -15.41 11.73
CA SER A 88 13.14 -16.55 11.51
C SER A 88 12.12 -16.28 10.42
N THR A 89 11.60 -15.06 10.35
CA THR A 89 10.57 -14.69 9.37
C THR A 89 11.16 -14.09 8.10
N ARG A 90 12.40 -13.58 8.15
CA ARG A 90 13.13 -12.92 7.05
C ARG A 90 12.23 -12.05 6.19
N ARG A 91 11.42 -11.19 6.82
CA ARG A 91 10.50 -10.33 6.10
C ARG A 91 11.24 -9.09 5.59
N PRO A 92 11.26 -8.85 4.25
CA PRO A 92 12.02 -7.78 3.66
C PRO A 92 11.37 -6.43 3.91
N TYR A 93 12.20 -5.44 4.20
CA TYR A 93 11.78 -4.05 4.31
C TYR A 93 12.89 -3.09 3.89
N ILE A 94 12.49 -1.87 3.55
CA ILE A 94 13.39 -0.76 3.19
C ILE A 94 13.03 0.41 4.09
N GLY A 95 13.89 0.70 5.07
CA GLY A 95 13.70 1.79 6.02
C GLY A 95 14.05 3.18 5.47
N GLY A 96 14.03 4.19 6.35
CA GLY A 96 14.41 5.56 6.02
C GLY A 96 13.39 6.30 5.16
N LYS A 97 12.13 5.86 5.15
CA LYS A 97 11.04 6.54 4.45
C LYS A 97 10.42 7.61 5.34
N PHE A 98 9.67 8.52 4.74
CA PHE A 98 8.91 9.50 5.49
C PHE A 98 7.88 8.81 6.39
N SER A 99 7.60 9.41 7.53
CA SER A 99 6.46 9.04 8.37
C SER A 99 5.20 9.71 7.83
N PHE A 100 4.05 9.13 8.14
CA PHE A 100 2.76 9.76 7.93
C PHE A 100 1.89 9.59 9.18
N GLU A 101 0.96 10.52 9.37
CA GLU A 101 0.10 10.61 10.55
C GLU A 101 -1.36 10.85 10.15
N GLN A 102 -2.19 11.23 11.11
CA GLN A 102 -3.58 11.56 10.82
C GLN A 102 -3.66 12.68 9.76
N ASP A 103 -4.68 12.59 8.92
CA ASP A 103 -4.99 13.49 7.82
C ASP A 103 -4.06 13.41 6.60
N ASP A 104 -2.93 12.70 6.71
CA ASP A 104 -2.08 12.41 5.56
C ASP A 104 -2.77 11.47 4.57
N VAL A 105 -2.47 11.68 3.29
CA VAL A 105 -2.93 10.86 2.18
C VAL A 105 -1.77 10.04 1.63
N VAL A 106 -1.88 8.73 1.78
CA VAL A 106 -0.93 7.78 1.21
C VAL A 106 -1.53 7.21 -0.07
N GLY A 107 -0.78 7.33 -1.16
CA GLY A 107 -1.14 6.71 -2.43
C GLY A 107 -0.30 5.48 -2.71
N CYS A 108 -0.92 4.51 -3.38
CA CYS A 108 -0.25 3.32 -3.88
C CYS A 108 -0.75 3.01 -5.29
N GLY A 109 0.17 2.66 -6.18
CA GLY A 109 -0.18 2.21 -7.51
C GLY A 109 0.86 1.25 -8.09
N VAL A 110 0.55 0.73 -9.27
CA VAL A 110 1.42 -0.18 -10.01
C VAL A 110 1.44 0.25 -11.47
N ASN A 111 2.64 0.40 -12.04
CA ASN A 111 2.80 0.46 -13.47
C ASN A 111 2.53 -0.94 -14.03
N LEU A 112 1.44 -1.12 -14.77
CA LEU A 112 0.99 -2.44 -15.20
C LEU A 112 1.93 -3.08 -16.23
N LYS A 113 2.73 -2.27 -16.93
CA LYS A 113 3.74 -2.76 -17.89
C LYS A 113 5.02 -3.22 -17.21
N THR A 114 5.54 -2.43 -16.27
CA THR A 114 6.84 -2.70 -15.63
C THR A 114 6.70 -3.48 -14.33
N SER A 115 5.49 -3.62 -13.81
CA SER A 115 5.21 -4.14 -12.47
C SER A 115 5.89 -3.35 -11.35
N GLU A 116 6.31 -2.11 -11.62
CA GLU A 116 6.89 -1.25 -10.59
C GLU A 116 5.80 -0.65 -9.71
N ILE A 117 6.00 -0.71 -8.39
CA ILE A 117 5.12 -0.07 -7.42
C ILE A 117 5.43 1.42 -7.32
N ILE A 118 4.39 2.21 -7.10
CA ILE A 118 4.46 3.65 -6.88
C ILE A 118 3.87 3.92 -5.50
N TYR A 119 4.58 4.66 -4.67
CA TYR A 119 4.05 5.20 -3.42
C TYR A 119 4.11 6.72 -3.45
N THR A 120 3.09 7.35 -2.88
CA THR A 120 3.04 8.80 -2.69
C THR A 120 2.65 9.13 -1.26
N LEU A 121 3.13 10.27 -0.77
CA LEU A 121 2.67 10.87 0.47
C LEU A 121 2.25 12.31 0.20
N ASN A 122 1.00 12.64 0.49
CA ASN A 122 0.41 13.96 0.27
C ASN A 122 0.61 14.45 -1.16
N GLY A 123 0.34 13.57 -2.12
CA GLY A 123 0.50 13.83 -3.56
C GLY A 123 1.94 13.90 -4.06
N LYS A 124 2.96 13.76 -3.20
CA LYS A 124 4.37 13.75 -3.61
C LYS A 124 4.87 12.31 -3.81
N PRO A 125 5.47 11.98 -4.97
CA PRO A 125 6.03 10.66 -5.21
C PRO A 125 7.21 10.37 -4.29
N LEU A 126 7.25 9.16 -3.76
CA LEU A 126 8.37 8.63 -2.98
C LEU A 126 9.31 7.87 -3.91
N LYS A 127 10.58 7.71 -3.50
CA LYS A 127 11.57 6.95 -4.28
C LYS A 127 11.26 5.45 -4.22
N THR A 128 10.66 4.93 -5.30
CA THR A 128 10.30 3.51 -5.48
C THR A 128 10.94 2.85 -6.70
N THR A 129 11.99 3.46 -7.27
CA THR A 129 12.75 2.88 -8.39
C THR A 129 13.18 1.44 -8.11
N ASP A 130 12.99 0.55 -9.09
CA ASP A 130 13.32 -0.88 -9.04
C ASP A 130 12.54 -1.70 -8.00
N LEU A 131 11.46 -1.16 -7.41
CA LEU A 131 10.59 -1.91 -6.51
C LEU A 131 9.47 -2.59 -7.30
N LEU A 132 9.63 -3.89 -7.54
CA LEU A 132 8.72 -4.70 -8.35
C LEU A 132 7.70 -5.47 -7.51
N VAL A 133 6.47 -5.58 -8.03
CA VAL A 133 5.49 -6.56 -7.54
C VAL A 133 5.74 -7.91 -8.23
N SER A 134 6.42 -8.81 -7.53
CA SER A 134 6.86 -10.12 -8.05
C SER A 134 5.83 -11.25 -7.95
N SER A 135 4.60 -10.96 -7.50
CA SER A 135 3.58 -11.99 -7.29
C SER A 135 2.88 -12.39 -8.58
N THR A 136 2.68 -13.69 -8.77
CA THR A 136 1.84 -14.23 -9.85
C THR A 136 0.35 -14.27 -9.49
N ALA A 137 -0.01 -13.92 -8.25
CA ALA A 137 -1.38 -13.88 -7.80
C ALA A 137 -2.03 -12.53 -8.10
N ASP A 138 -3.36 -12.53 -8.24
CA ASP A 138 -4.14 -11.30 -8.27
C ASP A 138 -3.88 -10.48 -6.99
N LEU A 139 -3.43 -9.24 -7.18
CA LEU A 139 -3.17 -8.29 -6.10
C LEU A 139 -4.35 -7.34 -5.94
N PHE A 140 -4.68 -7.00 -4.70
CA PHE A 140 -5.79 -6.13 -4.35
C PHE A 140 -5.26 -4.94 -3.55
N PRO A 141 -5.81 -3.73 -3.74
CA PRO A 141 -5.66 -2.66 -2.76
C PRO A 141 -5.95 -3.17 -1.36
N CYS A 142 -5.05 -2.89 -0.43
CA CYS A 142 -5.08 -3.45 0.90
C CYS A 142 -4.58 -2.44 1.92
N VAL A 143 -5.24 -2.43 3.08
CA VAL A 143 -4.78 -1.75 4.29
C VAL A 143 -4.66 -2.75 5.42
N TRP A 144 -3.56 -2.71 6.18
CA TRP A 144 -3.44 -3.43 7.44
C TRP A 144 -3.57 -2.44 8.58
N MET A 145 -4.52 -2.72 9.47
CA MET A 145 -4.77 -1.93 10.67
C MET A 145 -4.38 -2.75 11.90
N TYR A 146 -3.73 -2.11 12.87
CA TYR A 146 -3.19 -2.78 14.05
C TYR A 146 -3.91 -2.44 15.35
N CYS A 147 -4.20 -1.16 15.55
CA CYS A 147 -4.75 -0.65 16.80
C CYS A 147 -6.28 -0.51 16.69
N PRO A 148 -7.05 -0.88 17.73
CA PRO A 148 -8.47 -0.53 17.83
C PRO A 148 -8.71 0.95 17.51
N GLY A 149 -9.72 1.24 16.69
CA GLY A 149 -10.01 2.60 16.24
C GLY A 149 -9.16 3.09 15.07
N ASN A 150 -8.23 2.28 14.54
CA ASN A 150 -7.59 2.59 13.26
C ASN A 150 -8.65 2.76 12.18
N LYS A 151 -8.55 3.85 11.42
CA LYS A 151 -9.55 4.22 10.43
C LYS A 151 -8.91 4.89 9.23
N ILE A 152 -9.38 4.54 8.06
CA ILE A 152 -8.96 5.12 6.78
C ILE A 152 -10.18 5.44 5.91
N GLU A 153 -10.00 6.42 5.04
CA GLU A 153 -10.90 6.72 3.93
C GLU A 153 -10.19 6.38 2.62
N ALA A 154 -10.71 5.42 1.87
CA ALA A 154 -10.18 5.00 0.59
C ALA A 154 -10.83 5.76 -0.57
N ASN A 155 -10.00 6.17 -1.52
CA ASN A 155 -10.35 6.83 -2.76
C ASN A 155 -9.87 6.00 -3.95
N PHE A 156 -10.83 5.39 -4.64
CA PHE A 156 -10.65 4.69 -5.93
C PHE A 156 -11.23 5.49 -7.10
N GLY A 157 -11.58 6.77 -6.87
CA GLY A 157 -12.16 7.64 -7.89
C GLY A 157 -11.10 8.34 -8.74
N PRO A 158 -11.50 9.07 -9.80
CA PRO A 158 -10.57 9.70 -10.74
C PRO A 158 -9.85 10.95 -10.21
N THR A 159 -10.22 11.48 -9.05
CA THR A 159 -9.62 12.70 -8.49
C THR A 159 -8.70 12.34 -7.34
N PHE A 160 -7.41 12.60 -7.53
CA PHE A 160 -6.36 12.30 -6.56
C PHE A 160 -5.67 13.58 -6.08
N LEU A 161 -5.10 13.55 -4.88
CA LEU A 161 -4.24 14.61 -4.37
C LEU A 161 -2.91 14.67 -5.13
N CYS A 162 -2.42 13.51 -5.59
CA CYS A 162 -1.32 13.44 -6.53
C CYS A 162 -1.66 14.20 -7.83
N ASP A 163 -0.97 15.33 -8.05
CA ASP A 163 -1.20 16.21 -9.21
C ASP A 163 -0.78 15.52 -10.52
N GLU A 164 -1.49 15.86 -11.60
CA GLU A 164 -1.20 15.44 -12.96
C GLU A 164 0.21 15.82 -13.42
N LYS A 165 0.83 16.82 -12.79
CA LYS A 165 2.16 17.32 -13.15
C LYS A 165 3.32 16.51 -12.58
N ALA A 166 3.09 15.62 -11.60
CA ALA A 166 4.09 14.64 -11.16
C ALA A 166 4.20 13.44 -12.13
N ARG A 167 3.31 13.36 -13.15
CA ARG A 167 3.19 12.29 -14.17
C ARG A 167 4.26 12.34 -15.27
N GLY A 168 5.51 12.64 -14.93
CA GLY A 168 6.63 12.48 -15.87
C GLY A 168 6.79 11.02 -16.26
N ASN A 169 6.16 10.61 -17.36
CA ASN A 169 6.17 9.30 -18.06
C ASN A 169 4.97 8.37 -17.91
N ILE A 170 3.82 8.80 -17.38
CA ILE A 170 2.74 7.83 -17.17
C ILE A 170 1.36 8.37 -17.54
N SER A 171 1.03 8.19 -18.82
CA SER A 171 -0.28 8.41 -19.42
C SER A 171 -1.20 7.22 -19.14
N GLU A 172 -2.43 7.54 -18.75
CA GLU A 172 -3.59 6.65 -18.54
C GLU A 172 -3.73 5.98 -17.16
N PHE A 173 -4.51 6.64 -16.30
CA PHE A 173 -5.28 6.00 -15.23
C PHE A 173 -6.63 5.58 -15.83
N LYS A 174 -6.97 4.30 -15.76
CA LYS A 174 -8.32 3.79 -16.03
C LYS A 174 -8.85 3.09 -14.79
#